data_AF-A0A1C5X7D1-F1
#
_entry.id   AF-A0A1C5X7D1-F1
#
_cell.length_a   1.000
_cell.length_b   1.000
_cell.length_c   1.000
_cell.angle_alpha   90.00
_cell.angle_beta   90.00
_cell.angle_gamma   90.00
#
_symmetry.space_group_name_H-M   'P 1'
#
loop_
_entity.id
_entity.type
_entity.pdbx_description
1 polymer ?
#
loop_
_entity_poly.entity_id
_entity_poly.type
_entity_poly.pdbx_seq_one_letter_code
_entity_poly.pdbx_strand_id
1 'polypeptide(L)'
;MKEGNYTQKTFLKEYKEKYGGGTQANISRWLRVGNKIENGKTIGFPSYETMLNLADFFGVSVGYLTGETDYESFEMEKACEFLGLEEDGVKAIKGITSGENVGHFGKYMANEYKSVLRYILTASSFPDFIKEAREYAENVYRNQHPISYMDRAATKIKKDVLELAYQCMDYQYISDDEYGVIDDFKENHVEPTEELLEAIKVLNAAMDDDYCEEQDREQKVKLSEYELQKIYFEIIKDIVKEAHLPEMTIPMTI
;
A
#
# COMPACT_ATOMS: atom_id res chain seq x y z
N MET A 1 -1.14 -20.27 14.80
CA MET A 1 -1.60 -21.51 14.10
C MET A 1 -1.93 -21.27 12.62
N LYS A 2 -2.87 -20.39 12.27
CA LYS A 2 -3.25 -20.15 10.85
C LYS A 2 -2.08 -19.62 10.02
N GLU A 3 -1.36 -18.62 10.53
CA GLU A 3 -0.18 -18.04 9.88
C GLU A 3 0.92 -19.08 9.60
N GLY A 4 1.15 -20.00 10.54
CA GLY A 4 2.09 -21.12 10.36
C GLY A 4 1.53 -22.31 9.57
N ASN A 5 0.36 -22.19 8.93
CA ASN A 5 -0.32 -23.28 8.20
C ASN A 5 -0.52 -24.57 9.02
N TYR A 6 -0.65 -24.44 10.34
CA TYR A 6 -0.84 -25.57 11.24
C TYR A 6 -2.31 -25.99 11.37
N THR A 7 -2.55 -27.29 11.24
CA THR A 7 -3.78 -27.94 11.71
C THR A 7 -3.62 -28.40 13.17
N GLN A 8 -4.71 -28.66 13.90
CA GLN A 8 -4.60 -29.20 15.27
C GLN A 8 -3.82 -30.53 15.33
N LYS A 9 -3.86 -31.34 14.26
CA LYS A 9 -3.15 -32.63 14.20
C LYS A 9 -1.65 -32.44 13.99
N THR A 10 -1.26 -31.59 13.04
CA THR A 10 0.15 -31.29 12.74
C THR A 10 0.80 -30.57 13.92
N PHE A 11 0.11 -29.58 14.48
CA PHE A 11 0.55 -28.91 15.70
C PHE A 11 0.74 -29.89 16.88
N LEU A 12 -0.22 -30.79 17.14
CA LEU A 12 -0.06 -31.78 18.22
C LEU A 12 1.19 -32.64 18.04
N LYS A 13 1.43 -33.07 16.80
CA LYS A 13 2.55 -33.96 16.47
C LYS A 13 3.87 -33.26 16.79
N GLU A 14 4.09 -32.07 16.25
CA GLU A 14 5.34 -31.32 16.45
C GLU A 14 5.51 -30.83 17.90
N TYR A 15 4.41 -30.38 18.54
CA TYR A 15 4.44 -30.00 19.96
C TYR A 15 4.86 -31.17 20.85
N LYS A 16 4.32 -32.38 20.59
CA LYS A 16 4.70 -33.62 21.29
C LYS A 16 6.16 -33.96 21.10
N GLU A 17 6.64 -33.86 19.86
CA GLU A 17 8.02 -34.16 19.51
C GLU A 17 8.98 -33.20 20.20
N LYS A 18 8.62 -31.91 20.34
CA LYS A 18 9.49 -30.88 20.93
C LYS A 18 9.46 -30.81 22.46
N TYR A 19 8.28 -30.83 23.09
CA TYR A 19 8.14 -30.58 24.54
C TYR A 19 7.66 -31.79 25.35
N GLY A 20 7.23 -32.86 24.68
CA GLY A 20 6.53 -33.96 25.32
C GLY A 20 5.11 -33.60 25.79
N GLY A 21 4.30 -34.62 26.07
CA GLY A 21 2.94 -34.43 26.60
C GLY A 21 1.92 -33.88 25.59
N GLY A 22 0.78 -33.39 26.06
CA GLY A 22 -0.29 -32.85 25.21
C GLY A 22 -1.23 -33.92 24.61
N THR A 23 -2.50 -33.55 24.44
CA THR A 23 -3.55 -34.38 23.84
C THR A 23 -4.40 -33.53 22.90
N GLN A 24 -5.18 -34.17 22.03
CA GLN A 24 -6.18 -33.45 21.22
C GLN A 24 -7.16 -32.65 22.10
N ALA A 25 -7.52 -33.16 23.27
CA ALA A 25 -8.35 -32.45 24.23
C ALA A 25 -7.66 -31.19 24.79
N ASN A 26 -6.34 -31.24 25.03
CA ASN A 26 -5.60 -30.06 25.45
C ASN A 26 -5.61 -28.97 24.38
N ILE A 27 -5.33 -29.31 23.11
CA ILE A 27 -5.32 -28.34 22.00
C ILE A 27 -6.69 -27.70 21.82
N SER A 28 -7.74 -28.52 21.78
CA SER A 28 -9.11 -28.02 21.68
C SER A 28 -9.46 -27.06 22.83
N ARG A 29 -8.96 -27.32 24.04
CA ARG A 29 -9.14 -26.44 25.20
C ARG A 29 -8.35 -25.14 25.07
N TRP A 30 -7.09 -25.19 24.64
CA TRP A 30 -6.24 -24.01 24.46
C TRP A 30 -6.81 -23.03 23.42
N LEU A 31 -7.33 -23.55 22.31
CA LEU A 31 -7.98 -22.73 21.26
C LEU A 31 -9.30 -22.10 21.69
N ARG A 32 -9.83 -22.48 22.86
CA ARG A 32 -11.12 -22.03 23.38
C ARG A 32 -10.99 -21.29 24.70
N VAL A 33 -9.78 -20.88 25.09
CA VAL A 33 -9.59 -20.03 26.27
C VAL A 33 -10.51 -18.79 26.16
N GLY A 34 -11.12 -18.41 27.28
CA GLY A 34 -12.11 -17.34 27.34
C GLY A 34 -13.55 -17.74 26.97
N ASN A 35 -13.76 -18.88 26.31
CA ASN A 35 -15.12 -19.35 26.00
C ASN A 35 -15.82 -19.94 27.23
N LYS A 36 -17.15 -19.79 27.28
CA LYS A 36 -18.00 -20.47 28.26
C LYS A 36 -18.28 -21.91 27.83
N ILE A 37 -18.23 -22.84 28.78
CA ILE A 37 -18.73 -24.21 28.62
C ILE A 37 -20.16 -24.33 29.19
N GLU A 38 -20.86 -25.43 28.90
CA GLU A 38 -22.30 -25.62 29.20
C GLU A 38 -22.69 -25.35 30.67
N ASN A 39 -21.75 -25.54 31.61
CA ASN A 39 -21.97 -25.26 33.03
C ASN A 39 -21.69 -23.80 33.44
N GLY A 40 -21.57 -22.89 32.47
CA GLY A 40 -21.31 -21.46 32.69
C GLY A 40 -19.87 -21.11 33.07
N LYS A 41 -18.97 -22.08 33.29
CA LYS A 41 -17.57 -21.81 33.61
C LYS A 41 -16.81 -21.36 32.36
N THR A 42 -15.92 -20.38 32.54
CA THR A 42 -14.99 -19.94 31.50
C THR A 42 -13.80 -20.88 31.42
N ILE A 43 -13.36 -21.21 30.22
CA ILE A 43 -12.11 -21.94 30.00
C ILE A 43 -10.96 -20.99 30.35
N GLY A 44 -10.26 -21.28 31.46
CA GLY A 44 -9.06 -20.55 31.84
C GLY A 44 -7.84 -20.92 30.99
N PHE A 45 -6.82 -20.08 31.09
CA PHE A 45 -5.50 -20.33 30.52
C PHE A 45 -4.91 -21.66 31.00
N PRO A 46 -4.05 -22.31 30.19
CA PRO A 46 -3.30 -23.46 30.66
C PRO A 46 -2.24 -23.04 31.69
N SER A 47 -1.46 -23.99 32.20
CA SER A 47 -0.38 -23.66 33.14
C SER A 47 0.62 -22.69 32.48
N TYR A 48 1.30 -21.89 33.29
CA TYR A 48 2.31 -20.96 32.78
C TYR A 48 3.42 -21.67 31.99
N GLU A 49 3.87 -22.84 32.46
CA GLU A 49 4.79 -23.72 31.72
C GLU A 49 4.25 -24.11 30.34
N THR A 50 2.96 -24.45 30.24
CA THR A 50 2.33 -24.74 28.94
C THR A 50 2.32 -23.47 28.08
N MET A 51 2.01 -22.31 28.64
CA MET A 51 2.03 -21.04 27.88
C MET A 51 3.44 -20.71 27.37
N LEU A 52 4.49 -20.96 28.16
CA LEU A 52 5.88 -20.82 27.72
C LEU A 52 6.21 -21.75 26.55
N ASN A 53 5.80 -23.02 26.62
CA ASN A 53 6.01 -23.97 25.51
C ASN A 53 5.25 -23.55 24.25
N LEU A 54 4.02 -23.06 24.39
CA LEU A 54 3.24 -22.53 23.27
C LEU A 54 3.89 -21.29 22.66
N ALA A 55 4.39 -20.38 23.50
CA ALA A 55 5.06 -19.15 23.11
C ALA A 55 6.34 -19.47 22.32
N ASP A 56 7.20 -20.34 22.86
CA ASP A 56 8.41 -20.83 22.19
C ASP A 56 8.10 -21.60 20.89
N PHE A 57 7.00 -22.35 20.83
CA PHE A 57 6.62 -23.06 19.62
C PHE A 57 6.26 -22.10 18.48
N PHE A 58 5.48 -21.07 18.78
CA PHE A 58 5.03 -20.10 17.78
C PHE A 58 6.01 -18.95 17.56
N GLY A 59 7.08 -18.85 18.35
CA GLY A 59 8.05 -17.77 18.25
C GLY A 59 7.49 -16.43 18.75
N VAL A 60 6.57 -16.46 19.71
CA VAL A 60 5.88 -15.28 20.26
C VAL A 60 6.08 -15.19 21.76
N SER A 61 5.69 -14.06 22.36
CA SER A 61 5.66 -13.88 23.81
C SER A 61 4.41 -14.50 24.44
N VAL A 62 4.48 -14.78 25.74
CA VAL A 62 3.27 -15.14 26.50
C VAL A 62 2.27 -13.98 26.49
N GLY A 63 2.74 -12.74 26.52
CA GLY A 63 1.91 -11.54 26.39
C GLY A 63 1.02 -11.59 25.15
N TYR A 64 1.60 -11.93 24.00
CA TYR A 64 0.86 -12.12 22.74
C TYR A 64 -0.21 -13.21 22.86
N LEU A 65 0.14 -14.38 23.42
CA LEU A 65 -0.84 -15.46 23.62
C LEU A 65 -2.00 -15.07 24.54
N THR A 66 -1.76 -14.16 25.49
CA THR A 66 -2.75 -13.69 26.45
C THR A 66 -3.51 -12.43 26.00
N GLY A 67 -3.08 -11.79 24.90
CA GLY A 67 -3.63 -10.52 24.43
C GLY A 67 -3.17 -9.30 25.24
N GLU A 68 -2.04 -9.40 25.94
CA GLU A 68 -1.41 -8.26 26.61
C GLU A 68 -0.70 -7.33 25.60
N THR A 69 -0.25 -7.90 24.48
CA THR A 69 0.34 -7.18 23.36
C THR A 69 -0.17 -7.80 22.05
N ASP A 70 -0.39 -6.97 21.04
CA ASP A 70 -0.74 -7.42 19.69
C ASP A 70 0.52 -7.75 18.85
N TYR A 71 1.72 -7.55 19.41
CA TYR A 71 3.00 -7.80 18.75
C TYR A 71 3.60 -9.15 19.16
N GLU A 72 4.44 -9.74 18.31
CA GLU A 72 5.11 -11.02 18.63
C GLU A 72 5.90 -10.98 19.95
N SER A 73 6.41 -9.81 20.36
CA SER A 73 7.10 -9.62 21.64
C SER A 73 7.01 -8.17 22.13
N PHE A 74 7.24 -7.95 23.42
CA PHE A 74 7.33 -6.59 23.99
C PHE A 74 8.52 -5.80 23.44
N GLU A 75 9.61 -6.48 23.07
CA GLU A 75 10.74 -5.84 22.39
C GLU A 75 10.34 -5.36 20.98
N MET A 76 9.54 -6.15 20.27
CA MET A 76 9.01 -5.77 18.95
C MET A 76 8.06 -4.59 19.07
N GLU A 77 7.13 -4.62 20.02
CA GLU A 77 6.22 -3.51 20.33
C GLU A 77 7.00 -2.21 20.57
N LYS A 78 7.99 -2.23 21.47
CA LYS A 78 8.83 -1.06 21.74
C LYS A 78 9.59 -0.57 20.51
N ALA A 79 10.08 -1.48 19.67
CA ALA A 79 10.77 -1.11 18.44
C ALA A 79 9.82 -0.46 17.42
N CYS A 80 8.61 -1.00 17.27
CA CYS A 80 7.56 -0.44 16.42
C CYS A 80 7.15 0.95 16.89
N GLU A 81 6.86 1.12 18.18
CA GLU A 81 6.51 2.41 18.79
C GLU A 81 7.64 3.44 18.64
N PHE A 82 8.89 3.02 18.88
CA PHE A 82 10.05 3.91 18.81
C PHE A 82 10.32 4.38 17.37
N LEU A 83 10.17 3.51 16.38
CA LEU A 83 10.44 3.82 14.97
C LEU A 83 9.21 4.43 14.26
N GLY A 84 8.01 4.30 14.82
CA GLY A 84 6.76 4.66 14.15
C GLY A 84 6.45 3.74 12.96
N LEU A 85 6.83 2.46 13.06
CA LEU A 85 6.64 1.46 12.00
C LEU A 85 5.75 0.32 12.50
N GLU A 86 5.02 -0.31 11.59
CA GLU A 86 4.35 -1.58 11.84
C GLU A 86 5.37 -2.74 11.92
N GLU A 87 4.93 -3.86 12.48
CA GLU A 87 5.79 -5.00 12.78
C GLU A 87 6.47 -5.60 11.55
N ASP A 88 5.80 -5.59 10.40
CA ASP A 88 6.36 -6.05 9.13
C ASP A 88 7.54 -5.18 8.67
N GLY A 89 7.45 -3.85 8.84
CA GLY A 89 8.52 -2.90 8.59
C GLY A 89 9.75 -3.14 9.47
N VAL A 90 9.54 -3.34 10.78
CA VAL A 90 10.64 -3.65 11.71
C VAL A 90 11.25 -5.02 11.40
N LYS A 91 10.45 -6.03 11.06
CA LYS A 91 10.92 -7.34 10.62
C LYS A 91 11.73 -7.27 9.32
N ALA A 92 11.32 -6.44 8.37
CA ALA A 92 12.07 -6.23 7.13
C ALA A 92 13.47 -5.65 7.42
N ILE A 93 13.55 -4.62 8.27
CA ILE A 93 14.83 -4.05 8.73
C ILE A 93 15.69 -5.11 9.43
N LYS A 94 15.09 -5.89 10.35
CA LYS A 94 15.77 -6.98 11.06
C LYS A 94 16.31 -8.03 10.08
N GLY A 95 15.52 -8.46 9.11
CA GLY A 95 15.91 -9.47 8.12
C GLY A 95 16.99 -9.00 7.15
N ILE A 96 17.04 -7.71 6.81
CA ILE A 96 18.15 -7.10 6.05
C ILE A 96 19.42 -7.09 6.89
N THR A 97 19.33 -6.59 8.12
CA THR A 97 20.50 -6.42 9.00
C THR A 97 21.03 -7.74 9.58
N SER A 98 20.22 -8.80 9.63
CA SER A 98 20.67 -10.17 9.93
C SER A 98 21.21 -10.90 8.70
N GLY A 99 20.98 -10.37 7.50
CA GLY A 99 21.30 -11.01 6.23
C GLY A 99 20.37 -12.17 5.84
N GLU A 100 19.32 -12.45 6.63
CA GLU A 100 18.38 -13.55 6.37
C GLU A 100 17.54 -13.33 5.12
N ASN A 101 17.15 -12.08 4.85
CA ASN A 101 16.29 -11.73 3.72
C ASN A 101 17.06 -11.40 2.43
N VAL A 102 18.40 -11.36 2.47
CA VAL A 102 19.21 -10.90 1.32
C VAL A 102 19.72 -12.07 0.47
N GLY A 103 19.89 -13.26 1.05
CA GLY A 103 20.25 -14.45 0.29
C GLY A 103 20.70 -15.61 1.17
N HIS A 104 20.90 -16.78 0.57
CA HIS A 104 21.24 -18.01 1.29
C HIS A 104 22.52 -17.89 2.15
N PHE A 105 23.48 -17.10 1.69
CA PHE A 105 24.74 -16.80 2.40
C PHE A 105 24.75 -15.42 3.07
N GLY A 106 23.60 -14.74 3.17
CA GLY A 106 23.57 -13.35 3.59
C GLY A 106 24.00 -13.13 5.04
N LYS A 107 23.84 -14.14 5.92
CA LYS A 107 24.31 -14.11 7.31
C LYS A 107 25.81 -13.86 7.45
N TYR A 108 26.61 -14.31 6.49
CA TYR A 108 28.07 -14.11 6.49
C TYR A 108 28.47 -12.68 6.12
N MET A 109 27.54 -11.89 5.57
CA MET A 109 27.70 -10.49 5.16
C MET A 109 26.78 -9.55 5.94
N ALA A 110 26.30 -9.97 7.12
CA ALA A 110 25.32 -9.21 7.89
C ALA A 110 25.82 -7.81 8.29
N ASN A 111 27.13 -7.67 8.54
CA ASN A 111 27.72 -6.37 8.87
C ASN A 111 27.73 -5.43 7.66
N GLU A 112 28.07 -5.95 6.48
CA GLU A 112 28.09 -5.23 5.22
C GLU A 112 26.67 -4.77 4.85
N TYR A 113 25.66 -5.64 4.97
CA TYR A 113 24.26 -5.25 4.72
C TYR A 113 23.75 -4.21 5.71
N LYS A 114 24.17 -4.30 6.98
CA LYS A 114 23.87 -3.28 7.98
C LYS A 114 24.48 -1.94 7.60
N SER A 115 25.72 -1.92 7.11
CA SER A 115 26.37 -0.71 6.61
C SER A 115 25.65 -0.15 5.40
N VAL A 116 25.30 -0.98 4.40
CA VAL A 116 24.53 -0.55 3.23
C VAL A 116 23.20 0.10 3.64
N LEU A 117 22.43 -0.56 4.52
CA LEU A 117 21.16 -0.01 5.01
C LEU A 117 21.38 1.32 5.73
N ARG A 118 22.39 1.40 6.62
CA ARG A 118 22.75 2.65 7.30
C ARG A 118 23.03 3.76 6.29
N TYR A 119 23.83 3.52 5.26
CA TYR A 119 24.18 4.54 4.27
C TYR A 119 23.01 4.95 3.38
N ILE A 120 22.07 4.05 3.08
CA ILE A 120 20.80 4.41 2.45
C ILE A 120 20.01 5.34 3.36
N LEU A 121 19.76 4.92 4.62
CA LEU A 121 18.90 5.65 5.56
C LEU A 121 19.48 7.02 5.98
N THR A 122 20.81 7.17 5.90
CA THR A 122 21.52 8.40 6.27
C THR A 122 21.97 9.22 5.06
N ALA A 123 21.66 8.80 3.83
CA ALA A 123 21.89 9.62 2.65
C ALA A 123 21.07 10.91 2.76
N SER A 124 21.70 12.03 2.38
CA SER A 124 21.11 13.36 2.56
C SER A 124 19.79 13.54 1.80
N SER A 125 19.66 12.84 0.67
CA SER A 125 18.52 12.83 -0.22
C SER A 125 17.48 11.75 0.08
N PHE A 126 17.70 10.89 1.08
CA PHE A 126 16.76 9.82 1.44
C PHE A 126 15.40 10.34 1.93
N PRO A 127 15.31 11.39 2.75
CA PRO A 127 14.01 11.97 3.12
C PRO A 127 13.21 12.47 1.91
N ASP A 128 13.89 13.12 0.95
CA ASP A 128 13.26 13.59 -0.29
C ASP A 128 12.80 12.40 -1.14
N PHE A 129 13.55 11.30 -1.18
CA PHE A 129 13.13 10.08 -1.86
C PHE A 129 11.81 9.53 -1.30
N ILE A 130 11.65 9.50 0.03
CA ILE A 130 10.40 9.05 0.67
C ILE A 130 9.23 9.97 0.31
N LYS A 131 9.47 11.30 0.32
CA LYS A 131 8.48 12.30 -0.08
C LYS A 131 8.03 12.10 -1.54
N GLU A 132 8.98 12.03 -2.46
CA GLU A 132 8.70 11.89 -3.89
C GLU A 132 8.09 10.51 -4.22
N ALA A 133 8.47 9.45 -3.51
CA ALA A 133 7.85 8.13 -3.69
C ALA A 133 6.37 8.16 -3.32
N ARG A 134 6.01 8.88 -2.24
CA ARG A 134 4.62 9.06 -1.83
C ARG A 134 3.84 9.94 -2.82
N GLU A 135 4.46 10.98 -3.36
CA GLU A 135 3.86 11.82 -4.40
C GLU A 135 3.62 11.06 -5.70
N TYR A 136 4.60 10.27 -6.15
CA TYR A 136 4.45 9.39 -7.30
C TYR A 136 3.31 8.38 -7.10
N ALA A 137 3.22 7.74 -5.93
CA ALA A 137 2.12 6.83 -5.62
C ALA A 137 0.75 7.52 -5.68
N GLU A 138 0.63 8.76 -5.19
CA GLU A 138 -0.60 9.55 -5.30
C GLU A 138 -0.95 9.84 -6.77
N ASN A 139 0.03 10.25 -7.59
CA ASN A 139 -0.20 10.55 -8.99
C ASN A 139 -0.63 9.30 -9.77
N VAL A 140 0.00 8.14 -9.51
CA VAL A 140 -0.41 6.85 -10.09
C VAL A 140 -1.85 6.51 -9.68
N TYR A 141 -2.19 6.67 -8.40
CA TYR A 141 -3.54 6.41 -7.91
C TYR A 141 -4.58 7.31 -8.60
N ARG A 142 -4.32 8.62 -8.68
CA ARG A 142 -5.21 9.58 -9.36
C ARG A 142 -5.36 9.29 -10.84
N ASN A 143 -4.31 8.81 -11.49
CA ASN A 143 -4.36 8.40 -12.89
C ASN A 143 -5.23 7.15 -13.11
N GLN A 144 -5.21 6.20 -12.17
CA GLN A 144 -6.06 5.00 -12.19
C GLN A 144 -7.52 5.27 -11.77
N HIS A 145 -7.74 6.35 -11.02
CA HIS A 145 -9.05 6.74 -10.49
C HIS A 145 -9.37 8.18 -10.89
N PRO A 146 -9.53 8.44 -12.21
CA PRO A 146 -9.80 9.78 -12.70
C PRO A 146 -11.15 10.28 -12.18
N ILE A 147 -11.19 11.57 -11.89
CA ILE A 147 -12.44 12.28 -11.67
C ILE A 147 -12.97 12.67 -13.04
N SER A 148 -14.24 12.38 -13.33
CA SER A 148 -14.92 12.93 -14.50
C SER A 148 -15.68 14.22 -14.14
N TYR A 149 -15.26 15.32 -14.73
CA TYR A 149 -15.98 16.60 -14.71
C TYR A 149 -17.29 16.47 -15.50
N MET A 150 -17.30 15.70 -16.59
CA MET A 150 -18.52 15.36 -17.34
C MET A 150 -19.57 14.67 -16.47
N ASP A 151 -19.21 13.62 -15.72
CA ASP A 151 -20.14 12.95 -14.81
C ASP A 151 -20.68 13.91 -13.75
N ARG A 152 -19.82 14.78 -13.20
CA ARG A 152 -20.22 15.80 -12.22
C ARG A 152 -21.17 16.84 -12.82
N ALA A 153 -20.93 17.27 -14.05
CA ALA A 153 -21.81 18.18 -14.77
C ALA A 153 -23.17 17.53 -15.06
N ALA A 154 -23.17 16.29 -15.55
CA ALA A 154 -24.36 15.52 -15.89
C ALA A 154 -25.33 15.36 -14.70
N THR A 155 -24.81 15.17 -13.48
CA THR A 155 -25.67 15.05 -12.27
C THR A 155 -26.51 16.30 -11.96
N LYS A 156 -26.15 17.46 -12.52
CA LYS A 156 -26.83 18.74 -12.28
C LYS A 156 -27.87 19.08 -13.36
N ILE A 157 -27.92 18.31 -14.44
CA ILE A 157 -28.80 18.54 -15.60
C ILE A 157 -29.99 17.58 -15.51
N LYS A 158 -31.19 18.05 -15.87
CA LYS A 158 -32.37 17.19 -15.92
C LYS A 158 -32.18 16.11 -16.98
N LYS A 159 -32.68 14.89 -16.71
CA LYS A 159 -32.41 13.71 -17.53
C LYS A 159 -32.83 13.88 -19.01
N ASP A 160 -34.00 14.43 -19.26
CA ASP A 160 -34.55 14.70 -20.59
C ASP A 160 -33.70 15.73 -21.36
N VAL A 161 -33.27 16.79 -20.69
CA VAL A 161 -32.37 17.80 -21.26
C VAL A 161 -30.98 17.23 -21.50
N LEU A 162 -30.46 16.42 -20.58
CA LEU A 162 -29.14 15.80 -20.67
C LEU A 162 -29.01 14.87 -21.87
N GLU A 163 -30.01 14.01 -22.10
CA GLU A 163 -30.03 13.10 -23.25
C GLU A 163 -30.01 13.87 -24.58
N LEU A 164 -30.79 14.94 -24.68
CA LEU A 164 -30.79 15.81 -25.87
C LEU A 164 -29.49 16.62 -25.99
N ALA A 165 -28.94 17.12 -24.88
CA ALA A 165 -27.69 17.87 -24.87
C ALA A 165 -26.54 17.03 -25.41
N TYR A 166 -26.39 15.77 -24.99
CA TYR A 166 -25.37 14.87 -25.53
C TYR A 166 -25.47 14.66 -27.05
N GLN A 167 -26.68 14.67 -27.62
CA GLN A 167 -26.87 14.53 -29.06
C GLN A 167 -26.50 15.81 -29.83
N CYS A 168 -26.57 16.96 -29.16
CA CYS A 168 -26.37 18.27 -29.76
C CYS A 168 -25.04 18.93 -29.37
N MET A 169 -24.17 18.27 -28.60
CA MET A 169 -22.89 18.87 -28.13
C MET A 169 -22.00 19.34 -29.28
N ASP A 170 -22.02 18.63 -30.40
CA ASP A 170 -21.24 18.93 -31.61
C ASP A 170 -21.97 19.83 -32.61
N TYR A 171 -23.21 20.26 -32.32
CA TYR A 171 -24.00 21.06 -33.26
C TYR A 171 -23.40 22.45 -33.45
N GLN A 172 -23.31 22.87 -34.70
CA GLN A 172 -22.72 24.12 -35.12
C GLN A 172 -23.78 25.08 -35.66
N TYR A 173 -23.57 26.36 -35.36
CA TYR A 173 -24.22 27.46 -36.06
C TYR A 173 -23.14 28.37 -36.63
N ILE A 174 -22.91 28.30 -37.94
CA ILE A 174 -21.90 29.08 -38.65
C ILE A 174 -22.59 29.82 -39.79
N SER A 175 -22.39 31.13 -39.87
CA SER A 175 -22.86 31.95 -40.99
C SER A 175 -21.67 32.65 -41.61
N ASP A 176 -21.33 32.27 -42.84
CA ASP A 176 -20.26 32.89 -43.64
C ASP A 176 -20.83 33.39 -44.98
N ASP A 177 -20.35 34.54 -45.42
CA ASP A 177 -20.68 35.15 -46.71
C ASP A 177 -20.19 34.30 -47.91
N GLU A 178 -19.15 33.46 -47.72
CA GLU A 178 -18.57 32.61 -48.78
C GLU A 178 -19.18 31.20 -48.84
N TYR A 179 -19.53 30.59 -47.69
CA TYR A 179 -19.95 29.19 -47.60
C TYR A 179 -21.41 28.98 -47.16
N GLY A 180 -22.15 30.05 -46.83
CA GLY A 180 -23.56 29.99 -46.43
C GLY A 180 -23.76 29.77 -44.93
N VAL A 181 -24.98 29.36 -44.56
CA VAL A 181 -25.38 29.11 -43.15
C VAL A 181 -25.42 27.60 -42.89
N ILE A 182 -24.62 27.16 -41.93
CA ILE A 182 -24.70 25.84 -41.28
C ILE A 182 -25.49 26.05 -39.99
N ASP A 183 -26.57 25.28 -39.83
CA ASP A 183 -27.44 25.31 -38.65
C ASP A 183 -27.91 23.90 -38.33
N ASP A 184 -27.07 23.17 -37.59
CA ASP A 184 -27.30 21.76 -37.28
C ASP A 184 -28.59 21.55 -36.46
N PHE A 185 -28.98 22.53 -35.65
CA PHE A 185 -30.25 22.49 -34.91
C PHE A 185 -31.44 22.45 -35.86
N LYS A 186 -31.44 23.34 -36.86
CA LYS A 186 -32.49 23.39 -37.87
C LYS A 186 -32.51 22.17 -38.78
N GLU A 187 -31.34 21.70 -39.20
CA GLU A 187 -31.21 20.51 -40.05
C GLU A 187 -31.69 19.23 -39.36
N ASN A 188 -31.46 19.12 -38.05
CA ASN A 188 -31.88 17.96 -37.24
C ASN A 188 -33.25 18.14 -36.57
N HIS A 189 -33.98 19.22 -36.89
CA HIS A 189 -35.31 19.52 -36.34
C HIS A 189 -35.34 19.60 -34.81
N VAL A 190 -34.29 20.13 -34.19
CA VAL A 190 -34.17 20.34 -32.74
C VAL A 190 -34.36 21.82 -32.44
N GLU A 191 -35.25 22.15 -31.49
CA GLU A 191 -35.44 23.52 -31.03
C GLU A 191 -34.37 23.89 -29.98
N PRO A 192 -33.52 24.92 -30.21
CA PRO A 192 -32.45 25.29 -29.30
C PRO A 192 -32.97 26.11 -28.12
N THR A 193 -33.61 25.43 -27.16
CA THR A 193 -34.11 26.08 -25.94
C THR A 193 -32.95 26.60 -25.07
N GLU A 194 -33.18 27.65 -24.28
CA GLU A 194 -32.17 28.22 -23.38
C GLU A 194 -31.63 27.16 -22.38
N GLU A 195 -32.50 26.29 -21.89
CA GLU A 195 -32.14 25.19 -20.99
C GLU A 195 -31.22 24.17 -21.69
N LEU A 196 -31.49 23.84 -22.96
CA LEU A 196 -30.64 22.94 -23.76
C LEU A 196 -29.27 23.58 -24.07
N LEU A 197 -29.26 24.85 -24.47
CA LEU A 197 -28.01 25.56 -24.80
C LEU A 197 -27.10 25.72 -23.58
N GLU A 198 -27.66 26.02 -22.40
CA GLU A 198 -26.87 26.09 -21.17
C GLU A 198 -26.37 24.71 -20.74
N ALA A 199 -27.17 23.65 -20.90
CA ALA A 199 -26.73 22.28 -20.65
C ALA A 199 -25.55 21.88 -21.56
N ILE A 200 -25.64 22.15 -22.86
CA ILE A 200 -24.55 21.90 -23.84
C ILE A 200 -23.29 22.67 -23.43
N LYS A 201 -23.41 23.95 -23.09
CA LYS A 201 -22.28 24.78 -22.67
C LYS A 201 -21.59 24.24 -21.41
N VAL A 202 -22.37 23.82 -20.41
CA VAL A 202 -21.84 23.23 -19.18
C VAL A 202 -21.13 21.90 -19.45
N LEU A 203 -21.67 21.07 -20.33
CA LEU A 203 -21.04 19.80 -20.74
C LEU A 203 -19.76 20.04 -21.55
N ASN A 204 -19.76 20.96 -22.52
CA ASN A 204 -18.56 21.27 -23.30
C ASN A 204 -17.42 21.80 -22.42
N ALA A 205 -17.71 22.71 -21.48
CA ALA A 205 -16.71 23.17 -20.51
C ALA A 205 -16.18 22.01 -19.63
N ALA A 206 -17.05 21.09 -19.21
CA ALA A 206 -16.65 19.93 -18.43
C ALA A 206 -15.83 18.92 -19.24
N MET A 207 -16.09 18.79 -20.53
CA MET A 207 -15.33 17.96 -21.46
C MET A 207 -13.92 18.53 -21.68
N ASP A 208 -13.81 19.85 -21.84
CA ASP A 208 -12.53 20.54 -21.91
C ASP A 208 -11.71 20.34 -20.61
N ASP A 209 -12.36 20.48 -19.45
CA ASP A 209 -11.74 20.22 -18.15
C ASP A 209 -11.27 18.76 -18.02
N ASP A 210 -12.07 17.78 -18.47
CA ASP A 210 -11.69 16.35 -18.47
C ASP A 210 -10.46 16.09 -19.35
N TYR A 211 -10.40 16.70 -20.53
CA TYR A 211 -9.25 16.60 -21.44
C TYR A 211 -7.98 17.22 -20.84
N CYS A 212 -8.09 18.44 -20.29
CA CYS A 212 -6.99 19.10 -19.61
C CYS A 212 -6.48 18.29 -18.42
N GLU A 213 -7.39 17.78 -17.58
CA GLU A 213 -7.02 16.97 -16.42
C GLU A 213 -6.37 15.64 -16.83
N GLU A 214 -6.79 15.01 -17.93
CA GLU A 214 -6.14 13.80 -18.46
C GLU A 214 -4.67 14.05 -18.80
N GLN A 215 -4.41 15.11 -19.58
CA GLN A 215 -3.03 15.49 -19.94
C GLN A 215 -2.19 15.82 -18.70
N ASP A 216 -2.76 16.58 -17.77
CA ASP A 216 -2.12 16.95 -16.52
C ASP A 216 -1.75 15.72 -15.67
N ARG A 217 -2.65 14.74 -15.55
CA ARG A 217 -2.40 13.51 -14.78
C ARG A 217 -1.28 12.69 -15.40
N GLU A 218 -1.31 12.46 -16.72
CA GLU A 218 -0.23 11.73 -17.40
C GLU A 218 1.12 12.42 -17.23
N GLN A 219 1.13 13.76 -17.36
CA GLN A 219 2.34 14.54 -17.17
C GLN A 219 2.85 14.43 -15.73
N LYS A 220 1.98 14.56 -14.72
CA LYS A 220 2.35 14.46 -13.30
C LYS A 220 2.95 13.09 -12.95
N VAL A 221 2.39 12.01 -13.49
CA VAL A 221 2.95 10.65 -13.32
C VAL A 221 4.38 10.60 -13.87
N LYS A 222 4.59 11.02 -15.12
CA LYS A 222 5.91 10.99 -15.77
C LYS A 222 6.94 11.88 -15.04
N LEU A 223 6.53 13.07 -14.60
CA LEU A 223 7.41 14.02 -13.90
C LEU A 223 7.82 13.50 -12.53
N SER A 224 6.86 13.01 -11.73
CA SER A 224 7.16 12.46 -10.40
C SER A 224 7.96 11.17 -10.47
N GLU A 225 7.75 10.31 -11.47
CA GLU A 225 8.61 9.15 -11.72
C GLU A 225 10.06 9.58 -12.02
N TYR A 226 10.24 10.58 -12.89
CA TYR A 226 11.55 11.09 -13.26
C TYR A 226 12.31 11.69 -12.07
N GLU A 227 11.66 12.54 -11.26
CA GLU A 227 12.31 13.12 -10.08
C GLU A 227 12.66 12.04 -9.04
N LEU A 228 11.79 11.05 -8.85
CA LEU A 228 12.08 9.91 -7.97
C LEU A 228 13.33 9.14 -8.42
N GLN A 229 13.45 8.85 -9.73
CA GLN A 229 14.62 8.18 -10.31
C GLN A 229 15.89 9.01 -10.13
N LYS A 230 15.81 10.33 -10.34
CA LYS A 230 16.93 11.25 -10.17
C LYS A 230 17.44 11.27 -8.73
N ILE A 231 16.55 11.34 -7.75
CA ILE A 231 16.92 11.27 -6.32
C ILE A 231 17.53 9.91 -5.97
N TYR A 232 16.99 8.81 -6.52
CA TYR A 232 17.57 7.49 -6.35
C TYR A 232 19.03 7.41 -6.81
N PHE A 233 19.37 8.03 -7.95
CA PHE A 233 20.76 8.11 -8.39
C PHE A 233 21.64 8.93 -7.45
N GLU A 234 21.12 9.99 -6.83
CA GLU A 234 21.87 10.74 -5.82
C GLU A 234 22.13 9.91 -4.56
N ILE A 235 21.16 9.10 -4.12
CA ILE A 235 21.36 8.14 -3.01
C ILE A 235 22.47 7.15 -3.35
N ILE A 236 22.48 6.58 -4.56
CA ILE A 236 23.54 5.65 -4.99
C ILE A 236 24.91 6.33 -4.91
N LYS A 237 25.04 7.55 -5.45
CA LYS A 237 26.30 8.33 -5.39
C LYS A 237 26.74 8.58 -3.95
N ASP A 238 25.81 8.85 -3.04
CA ASP A 238 26.09 9.03 -1.63
C ASP A 238 26.60 7.75 -0.96
N ILE A 239 26.05 6.59 -1.32
CA ILE A 239 26.44 5.30 -0.76
C ILE A 239 27.85 4.90 -1.20
N VAL A 240 28.20 5.10 -2.48
CA VAL A 240 29.49 4.64 -3.05
C VAL A 240 30.67 5.59 -2.80
N LYS A 241 30.58 6.49 -1.82
CA LYS A 241 31.71 7.32 -1.39
C LYS A 241 32.85 6.41 -0.88
N GLU A 242 34.09 6.75 -1.24
CA GLU A 242 35.31 6.00 -0.84
C GLU A 242 35.37 5.70 0.65
N ALA A 243 34.92 6.63 1.50
CA ALA A 243 34.89 6.45 2.95
C ALA A 243 33.94 5.33 3.43
N HIS A 244 32.90 5.01 2.66
CA HIS A 244 31.90 4.01 3.02
C HIS A 244 32.28 2.59 2.55
N LEU A 245 33.02 2.49 1.43
CA LEU A 245 33.30 1.22 0.77
C LEU A 245 33.90 0.15 1.70
N PRO A 246 34.90 0.44 2.55
CA PRO A 246 35.49 -0.58 3.43
C PRO A 246 34.50 -1.22 4.41
N GLU A 247 33.42 -0.53 4.77
CA GLU A 247 32.38 -1.04 5.67
C GLU A 247 31.32 -1.89 4.94
N MET A 248 31.28 -1.84 3.61
CA MET A 248 30.29 -2.53 2.76
C MET A 248 30.90 -3.67 1.94
N THR A 249 32.21 -3.91 2.05
CA THR A 249 32.92 -4.95 1.29
C THR A 249 33.67 -5.89 2.22
N ILE A 250 33.68 -7.18 1.89
CA ILE A 250 34.65 -8.10 2.47
C ILE A 250 36.00 -7.83 1.77
N PRO A 251 37.06 -7.44 2.51
CA PRO A 251 38.37 -7.27 1.90
C PRO A 251 38.81 -8.56 1.23
N MET A 252 39.18 -8.53 -0.05
CA MET A 252 39.89 -9.63 -0.67
C MET A 252 41.29 -9.68 -0.08
N THR A 253 41.47 -10.43 1.00
CA THR A 253 42.80 -10.85 1.45
C THR A 253 43.38 -11.79 0.40
N ILE A 254 44.44 -11.34 -0.27
CA ILE A 254 45.36 -12.19 -1.06
C ILE A 254 46.19 -13.02 -0.09
#